data_AF-A0A2N3FI19-F1
#
_entry.id   AF-A0A2N3FI19-F1
#
_cell.length_a   1.000
_cell.length_b   1.000
_cell.length_c   1.000
_cell.angle_alpha   90.00
_cell.angle_beta   90.00
_cell.angle_gamma   90.00
#
_symmetry.space_group_name_H-M   'P 1'
#
loop_
_entity.id
_entity.type
_entity.pdbx_description
1 polymer ?
#
loop_
_entity_poly.entity_id
_entity_poly.type
_entity_poly.pdbx_seq_one_letter_code
_entity_poly.pdbx_strand_id
1 'polypeptide(L)'
;MAIVENYTTSISATKTAAEIQRRLAESGASKVMIEYRDSRPSGVVFEAQTEFGPRSFVLPIDVDAMHQLLVAEKRAGRLPGISAPLARDRAQAERVAWRVVAEWVRAQMTLIAARMATLDQVMLPYLVVDGQRSLYEAYRSEGLRELTGGQR
;
A
#
# COMPACT_ATOMS: atom_id res chain seq x y z
N MET A 1 -1.79 -21.27 -5.62
CA MET A 1 -0.33 -21.10 -5.47
C MET A 1 -0.07 -19.61 -5.38
N ALA A 2 0.56 -19.12 -4.32
CA ALA A 2 0.87 -17.69 -4.16
C ALA A 2 2.35 -17.45 -4.45
N ILE A 3 2.67 -16.38 -5.19
CA ILE A 3 4.04 -15.91 -5.36
C ILE A 3 4.27 -14.83 -4.31
N VAL A 4 5.34 -14.96 -3.53
CA VAL A 4 5.74 -13.92 -2.55
C VAL A 4 6.92 -13.17 -3.12
N GLU A 5 6.68 -12.01 -3.71
CA GLU A 5 7.76 -11.16 -4.22
C GLU A 5 8.59 -10.57 -3.09
N ASN A 6 9.88 -10.29 -3.37
CA ASN A 6 10.79 -9.62 -2.44
C ASN A 6 11.00 -10.33 -1.07
N TYR A 7 10.64 -11.62 -0.93
CA TYR A 7 10.67 -12.32 0.36
C TYR A 7 12.06 -12.46 1.00
N THR A 8 13.13 -12.24 0.25
CA THR A 8 14.53 -12.25 0.71
C THR A 8 15.07 -10.87 1.06
N THR A 9 14.26 -9.81 0.94
CA THR A 9 14.70 -8.43 1.17
C THR A 9 15.24 -8.21 2.59
N SER A 10 16.30 -7.40 2.68
CA SER A 10 16.87 -6.88 3.92
C SER A 10 16.62 -5.38 4.10
N ILE A 11 15.95 -4.72 3.14
CA ILE A 11 15.65 -3.29 3.20
C ILE A 11 14.58 -3.06 4.27
N SER A 12 14.83 -2.16 5.21
CA SER A 12 13.89 -1.87 6.30
C SER A 12 12.59 -1.23 5.77
N ALA A 13 11.50 -1.44 6.51
CA ALA A 13 10.22 -0.79 6.25
C ALA A 13 10.36 0.74 6.20
N THR A 14 11.10 1.35 7.14
CA THR A 14 11.35 2.80 7.16
C THR A 14 12.07 3.32 5.92
N LYS A 15 13.10 2.61 5.44
CA LYS A 15 13.80 3.00 4.19
C LYS A 15 12.85 2.91 3.00
N THR A 16 12.07 1.84 2.94
CA THR A 16 11.08 1.64 1.88
C THR A 16 9.95 2.68 1.93
N ALA A 17 9.50 3.08 3.12
CA ALA A 17 8.53 4.14 3.33
C ALA A 17 9.05 5.48 2.80
N ALA A 18 10.31 5.81 3.08
CA ALA A 18 10.96 7.00 2.51
C ALA A 18 11.07 6.95 0.98
N GLU A 19 11.32 5.77 0.40
CA GLU A 19 11.29 5.59 -1.07
C GLU A 19 9.89 5.84 -1.65
N ILE A 20 8.84 5.31 -1.02
CA ILE A 20 7.45 5.55 -1.45
C ILE A 20 7.13 7.05 -1.35
N GLN A 21 7.48 7.68 -0.23
CA GLN A 21 7.25 9.10 -0.01
C GLN A 21 7.89 9.95 -1.09
N ARG A 22 9.18 9.69 -1.40
CA ARG A 22 9.88 10.41 -2.46
C ARG A 22 9.19 10.24 -3.82
N ARG A 23 8.80 9.01 -4.18
CA ARG A 23 8.13 8.73 -5.46
C ARG A 23 6.79 9.43 -5.60
N LEU A 24 5.98 9.43 -4.53
CA LEU A 24 4.69 10.13 -4.52
C LEU A 24 4.88 11.64 -4.67
N ALA A 25 5.86 12.22 -3.97
CA ALA A 25 6.20 13.63 -4.11
C ALA A 25 6.69 13.98 -5.53
N GLU A 26 7.58 13.18 -6.11
CA GLU A 26 8.05 13.31 -7.50
C GLU A 26 6.90 13.21 -8.52
N SER A 27 5.82 12.51 -8.16
CA SER A 27 4.63 12.32 -8.99
C SER A 27 3.53 13.36 -8.74
N GLY A 28 3.82 14.42 -7.98
CA GLY A 28 2.92 15.56 -7.79
C GLY A 28 2.02 15.49 -6.54
N ALA A 29 2.29 14.59 -5.60
CA ALA A 29 1.62 14.64 -4.30
C ALA A 29 1.99 15.95 -3.55
N SER A 30 0.99 16.70 -3.10
CA SER A 30 1.16 17.95 -2.35
C SER A 30 1.56 17.70 -0.89
N LYS A 31 1.17 16.55 -0.34
CA LYS A 31 1.51 16.10 1.03
C LYS A 31 1.68 14.59 1.03
N VAL A 32 2.62 14.09 1.82
CA VAL A 32 2.79 12.66 2.08
C VAL A 32 3.11 12.47 3.57
N MET A 33 2.38 11.58 4.21
CA MET A 33 2.48 11.24 5.62
C MET A 33 2.63 9.73 5.77
N ILE A 34 3.54 9.32 6.65
CA ILE A 34 3.67 7.92 7.04
C ILE A 34 2.93 7.72 8.35
N GLU A 35 2.00 6.78 8.38
CA GLU A 35 1.30 6.42 9.60
C GLU A 35 2.13 5.44 10.41
N TYR A 36 2.24 5.69 11.71
CA TYR A 36 2.95 4.81 12.63
C TYR A 36 1.98 4.18 13.63
N ARG A 37 2.18 2.90 13.90
CA ARG A 37 1.54 2.14 14.97
C ARG A 37 2.62 1.45 15.78
N ASP A 38 2.63 1.63 17.09
CA ASP A 38 3.67 1.08 17.98
C ASP A 38 5.10 1.40 17.52
N SER A 39 5.33 2.65 17.10
CA SER A 39 6.60 3.14 16.55
C SER A 39 7.08 2.45 15.25
N ARG A 40 6.18 1.74 14.56
CA ARG A 40 6.45 1.08 13.28
C ARG A 40 5.57 1.64 12.17
N PRO A 41 6.09 1.80 10.94
CA PRO A 41 5.32 2.35 9.85
C PRO A 41 4.25 1.32 9.42
N SER A 42 3.01 1.79 9.26
CA SER A 42 1.79 0.99 9.08
C SER A 42 0.96 1.36 7.84
N GLY A 43 1.20 2.53 7.25
CA GLY A 43 0.50 2.99 6.07
C GLY A 43 1.11 4.27 5.50
N VAL A 44 0.63 4.67 4.33
CA VAL A 44 0.98 5.93 3.68
C VAL A 44 -0.29 6.70 3.35
N VAL A 45 -0.37 7.94 3.80
CA VAL A 45 -1.43 8.88 3.43
C VAL A 45 -0.83 9.95 2.55
N PHE A 46 -1.46 10.29 1.44
CA PHE A 46 -1.00 11.38 0.58
C PHE A 46 -2.15 12.19 0.01
N GLU A 47 -1.87 13.45 -0.29
CA GLU A 47 -2.79 14.37 -0.94
C GLU A 47 -2.26 14.67 -2.34
N ALA A 48 -3.15 14.71 -3.33
CA ALA A 48 -2.79 15.05 -4.70
C ALA A 48 -3.92 15.83 -5.39
N GLN A 49 -3.54 16.59 -6.40
CA GLN A 49 -4.51 17.32 -7.23
C GLN A 49 -5.18 16.37 -8.22
N THR A 50 -6.50 16.45 -8.28
CA THR A 50 -7.33 15.74 -9.26
C THR A 50 -8.16 16.76 -10.04
N GLU A 51 -8.83 16.32 -11.10
CA GLU A 51 -9.78 17.18 -11.82
C GLU A 51 -10.94 17.70 -10.93
N PHE A 52 -11.22 17.00 -9.82
CA PHE A 52 -12.22 17.38 -8.82
C PHE A 52 -11.63 18.13 -7.61
N GLY A 53 -10.41 18.67 -7.75
CA GLY A 53 -9.68 19.36 -6.70
C GLY A 53 -8.76 18.45 -5.86
N PRO A 54 -8.23 18.95 -4.73
CA PRO A 54 -7.36 18.18 -3.85
C PRO A 54 -8.10 16.98 -3.26
N ARG A 55 -7.49 15.80 -3.35
CA ARG A 55 -8.01 14.55 -2.77
C ARG A 55 -6.96 13.87 -1.92
N SER A 56 -7.40 13.25 -0.83
CA SER A 56 -6.56 12.44 0.06
C SER A 56 -6.74 10.96 -0.23
N PHE A 57 -5.65 10.21 -0.18
CA PHE A 57 -5.60 8.78 -0.43
C PHE A 57 -4.88 8.08 0.72
N VAL A 58 -5.32 6.87 1.06
CA VAL A 58 -4.73 6.05 2.12
C VAL A 58 -4.32 4.68 1.57
N LEU A 59 -3.03 4.36 1.69
CA LEU A 59 -2.44 3.08 1.31
C LEU A 59 -2.13 2.29 2.59
N PRO A 60 -3.05 1.44 3.06
CA PRO A 60 -2.80 0.60 4.23
C PRO A 60 -1.80 -0.51 3.87
N ILE A 61 -0.92 -0.86 4.81
CA ILE A 61 0.05 -1.94 4.63
C ILE A 61 -0.24 -3.05 5.65
N ASP A 62 -0.85 -4.13 5.17
CA ASP A 62 -1.23 -5.28 6.00
C ASP A 62 -0.05 -6.22 6.24
N VAL A 63 0.71 -5.92 7.29
CA VAL A 63 1.83 -6.73 7.76
C VAL A 63 1.37 -8.08 8.30
N ASP A 64 0.18 -8.15 8.90
CA ASP A 64 -0.34 -9.38 9.50
C ASP A 64 -0.67 -10.42 8.42
N ALA A 65 -1.35 -10.00 7.36
CA ALA A 65 -1.61 -10.84 6.20
C ALA A 65 -0.31 -11.32 5.55
N MET A 66 0.68 -10.43 5.39
CA MET A 66 1.99 -10.81 4.84
C MET A 66 2.73 -11.81 5.75
N HIS A 67 2.66 -11.64 7.08
CA HIS A 67 3.29 -12.54 8.03
C HIS A 67 2.67 -13.95 7.96
N GLN A 68 1.34 -14.03 7.93
CA GLN A 68 0.63 -15.30 7.76
C GLN A 68 1.01 -15.99 6.44
N LEU A 69 1.12 -15.23 5.34
CA LEU A 69 1.54 -15.72 4.04
C LEU A 69 2.97 -16.29 4.10
N LEU A 70 3.95 -15.54 4.63
CA LEU A 70 5.33 -16.00 4.73
C LEU A 70 5.46 -17.32 5.52
N VAL A 71 4.73 -17.43 6.63
CA VAL A 71 4.73 -18.66 7.45
C VAL A 71 4.15 -19.84 6.68
N ALA A 72 3.01 -19.65 6.00
CA ALA A 72 2.35 -20.69 5.23
C ALA A 72 3.21 -21.17 4.05
N GLU A 73 3.77 -20.24 3.28
CA GLU A 73 4.58 -20.53 2.10
C GLU A 73 5.93 -21.15 2.46
N LYS A 74 6.53 -20.73 3.58
CA LYS A 74 7.75 -21.37 4.09
C LYS A 74 7.49 -22.80 4.55
N ARG A 75 6.39 -23.06 5.26
CA ARG A 75 5.99 -24.42 5.68
C ARG A 75 5.80 -25.34 4.49
N ALA A 76 5.29 -24.81 3.39
CA ALA A 76 5.10 -25.56 2.15
C ALA A 76 6.35 -25.69 1.28
N GLY A 77 7.53 -25.28 1.76
CA GLY A 77 8.81 -25.43 1.06
C GLY A 77 9.03 -24.45 -0.11
N ARG A 78 8.16 -23.44 -0.28
CA ARG A 78 8.18 -22.54 -1.45
C ARG A 78 9.06 -21.31 -1.27
N LEU A 79 9.58 -21.08 -0.07
CA LEU A 79 10.53 -20.01 0.24
C LEU A 79 11.90 -20.60 0.62
N PRO A 80 12.65 -21.20 -0.33
CA PRO A 80 13.95 -21.81 -0.04
C PRO A 80 15.02 -20.77 0.35
N GLY A 81 14.89 -19.53 -0.15
CA GLY A 81 15.86 -18.44 0.08
C GLY A 81 15.87 -17.82 1.47
N ILE A 82 14.97 -18.22 2.38
CA ILE A 82 14.93 -17.73 3.77
C ILE A 82 14.78 -18.89 4.75
N SER A 83 15.29 -18.75 5.97
CA SER A 83 15.16 -19.75 7.03
C SER A 83 13.74 -19.78 7.63
N ALA A 84 13.35 -20.89 8.27
CA ALA A 84 12.06 -20.98 8.96
C ALA A 84 11.90 -19.97 10.12
N PRO A 85 12.94 -19.70 10.94
CA PRO A 85 12.90 -18.61 11.91
C PRO A 85 12.67 -17.24 11.26
N LEU A 86 13.38 -16.93 10.18
CA LEU A 86 13.24 -15.65 9.49
C LEU A 86 11.85 -15.46 8.87
N ALA A 87 11.25 -16.51 8.32
CA ALA A 87 9.88 -16.46 7.80
C ALA A 87 8.81 -16.22 8.89
N ARG A 88 9.10 -16.59 10.15
CA ARG A 88 8.23 -16.34 11.31
C ARG A 88 8.52 -15.01 12.00
N ASP A 89 9.60 -14.33 11.64
CA ASP A 89 9.91 -13.01 12.16
C ASP A 89 8.98 -11.95 11.55
N ARG A 90 8.23 -11.26 12.41
CA ARG A 90 7.36 -10.16 12.00
C ARG A 90 8.13 -9.05 11.29
N ALA A 91 9.37 -8.77 11.70
CA ALA A 91 10.18 -7.76 11.04
C ALA A 91 10.49 -8.14 9.59
N GLN A 92 10.61 -9.43 9.25
CA GLN A 92 10.71 -9.86 7.85
C GLN A 92 9.40 -9.59 7.09
N ALA A 93 8.25 -9.91 7.69
CA ALA A 93 6.96 -9.60 7.09
C ALA A 93 6.77 -8.11 6.81
N GLU A 94 7.19 -7.24 7.74
CA GLU A 94 7.19 -5.79 7.55
C GLU A 94 8.04 -5.38 6.35
N ARG A 95 9.30 -5.85 6.27
CA ARG A 95 10.18 -5.53 5.13
C ARG A 95 9.56 -5.95 3.81
N VAL A 96 9.00 -7.16 3.75
CA VAL A 96 8.41 -7.72 2.52
C VAL A 96 7.14 -6.96 2.12
N ALA A 97 6.21 -6.71 3.06
CA ALA A 97 4.97 -5.99 2.80
C ALA A 97 5.25 -4.60 2.22
N TRP A 98 6.15 -3.85 2.86
CA TRP A 98 6.55 -2.53 2.39
C TRP A 98 7.20 -2.57 1.01
N ARG A 99 8.06 -3.56 0.72
CA ARG A 99 8.67 -3.71 -0.61
C ARG A 99 7.64 -4.00 -1.70
N VAL A 100 6.67 -4.88 -1.43
CA VAL A 100 5.58 -5.18 -2.37
C VAL A 100 4.80 -3.91 -2.68
N VAL A 101 4.44 -3.12 -1.67
CA VAL A 101 3.75 -1.85 -1.87
C VAL A 101 4.62 -0.85 -2.64
N ALA A 102 5.92 -0.76 -2.36
CA ALA A 102 6.82 0.13 -3.09
C ALA A 102 6.94 -0.22 -4.58
N GLU A 103 7.02 -1.51 -4.93
CA GLU A 103 7.01 -1.96 -6.32
C GLU A 103 5.66 -1.66 -7.00
N TRP A 104 4.55 -1.89 -6.30
CA TRP A 104 3.22 -1.56 -6.81
C TRP A 104 3.06 -0.06 -7.05
N VAL A 105 3.40 0.80 -6.07
CA VAL A 105 3.37 2.26 -6.22
C VAL A 105 4.26 2.68 -7.40
N ARG A 106 5.48 2.13 -7.52
CA ARG A 106 6.37 2.41 -8.65
C ARG A 106 5.72 2.08 -9.99
N ALA A 107 5.03 0.94 -10.08
CA ALA A 107 4.31 0.56 -11.29
C ALA A 107 3.16 1.54 -11.59
N GLN A 108 2.36 1.92 -10.59
CA GLN A 108 1.28 2.90 -10.77
C GLN A 108 1.80 4.26 -11.26
N MET A 109 2.88 4.76 -10.65
CA MET A 109 3.47 6.04 -11.07
C MET A 109 4.03 5.95 -12.50
N THR A 110 4.52 4.77 -12.91
CA THR A 110 4.98 4.54 -14.28
C THR A 110 3.83 4.59 -15.28
N LEU A 111 2.66 4.02 -14.96
CA LEU A 111 1.46 4.09 -15.80
C LEU A 111 0.99 5.55 -15.97
N ILE A 112 1.02 6.32 -14.89
CA ILE A 112 0.68 7.75 -14.91
C ILE A 112 1.66 8.53 -15.79
N ALA A 113 2.97 8.33 -15.59
CA ALA A 113 4.01 9.00 -16.38
C ALA A 113 3.92 8.66 -17.87
N ALA A 114 3.55 7.41 -18.20
CA ALA A 114 3.31 6.97 -19.58
C ALA A 114 1.97 7.45 -20.17
N ARG A 115 1.15 8.19 -19.40
CA ARG A 115 -0.22 8.60 -19.75
C ARG A 115 -1.15 7.43 -20.09
N MET A 116 -0.88 6.26 -19.51
CA MET A 116 -1.71 5.07 -19.67
C MET A 116 -2.87 5.03 -18.67
N ALA A 117 -2.79 5.81 -17.58
CA ALA A 117 -3.84 6.00 -16.61
C ALA A 117 -3.68 7.36 -15.90
N THR A 118 -4.74 7.86 -15.27
CA THR A 118 -4.68 9.02 -14.37
C THR A 118 -4.48 8.59 -12.91
N LEU A 119 -4.08 9.52 -12.04
CA LEU A 119 -3.85 9.22 -10.62
C LEU A 119 -5.12 8.72 -9.93
N ASP A 120 -6.23 9.40 -10.16
CA ASP A 120 -7.54 9.04 -9.64
C ASP A 120 -7.97 7.67 -10.16
N GLN A 121 -7.74 7.31 -11.42
CA GLN A 121 -8.04 5.97 -11.94
C GLN A 121 -7.29 4.86 -11.18
N VAL A 122 -5.99 5.02 -10.93
CA VAL A 122 -5.18 3.96 -10.30
C VAL A 122 -5.28 3.95 -8.78
N MET A 123 -5.62 5.09 -8.16
CA MET A 123 -5.71 5.25 -6.71
C MET A 123 -7.15 5.30 -6.19
N LEU A 124 -8.17 5.21 -7.06
CA LEU A 124 -9.59 5.32 -6.68
C LEU A 124 -10.00 4.44 -5.49
N PRO A 125 -9.58 3.15 -5.41
CA PRO A 125 -9.95 2.29 -4.28
C PRO A 125 -9.46 2.83 -2.93
N TYR A 126 -8.41 3.64 -2.95
CA TYR A 126 -7.73 4.19 -1.79
C TYR A 126 -8.12 5.64 -1.49
N LEU A 127 -9.03 6.22 -2.27
CA LEU A 127 -9.56 7.57 -2.03
C LEU A 127 -10.23 7.61 -0.65
N VAL A 128 -9.84 8.56 0.19
CA VAL A 128 -10.47 8.76 1.49
C VAL A 128 -11.85 9.37 1.29
N VAL A 129 -12.87 8.67 1.80
CA VAL A 129 -14.27 9.12 1.87
C VAL A 129 -14.67 9.28 3.33
N ASP A 130 -15.62 10.19 3.57
CA ASP A 130 -16.18 10.51 4.89
C ASP A 130 -15.12 10.86 5.95
N GLY A 131 -13.91 11.25 5.50
CA GLY A 131 -12.77 11.62 6.33
C GLY A 131 -12.10 10.49 7.11
N GLN A 132 -12.53 9.23 6.95
CA GLN A 132 -12.07 8.13 7.82
C GLN A 132 -11.68 6.84 7.09
N ARG A 133 -12.33 6.52 5.98
CA ARG A 133 -12.20 5.21 5.32
C ARG A 133 -11.87 5.36 3.84
N SER A 134 -11.24 4.35 3.26
CA SER A 134 -11.06 4.28 1.81
C SER A 134 -12.38 3.96 1.09
N LEU A 135 -12.47 4.36 -0.17
CA LEU A 135 -13.59 4.05 -1.04
C LEU A 135 -13.87 2.53 -1.11
N TYR A 136 -12.80 1.73 -1.14
CA TYR A 136 -12.90 0.28 -1.12
C TYR A 136 -13.54 -0.25 0.17
N GLU A 137 -13.19 0.31 1.33
CA GLU A 137 -13.80 -0.07 2.61
C GLU A 137 -15.27 0.32 2.69
N ALA A 138 -15.62 1.51 2.19
CA ALA A 138 -17.02 1.94 2.06
C ALA A 138 -17.80 0.97 1.16
N TYR A 139 -17.26 0.65 -0.03
CA TYR A 139 -17.88 -0.29 -0.95
C TYR A 139 -18.06 -1.69 -0.34
N ARG A 140 -17.08 -2.18 0.42
CA ARG A 140 -17.15 -3.51 1.05
C ARG A 140 -18.17 -3.58 2.18
N SER A 141 -18.37 -2.49 2.92
CA SER A 141 -19.28 -2.45 4.07
C SER A 141 -20.74 -2.22 3.67
N GLU A 142 -20.98 -1.37 2.68
CA GLU A 142 -22.33 -0.86 2.37
C GLU A 142 -22.77 -1.11 0.91
N GLY A 143 -21.88 -1.65 0.07
CA GLY A 143 -22.12 -1.81 -1.37
C GLY A 143 -22.10 -0.49 -2.14
N LEU A 144 -22.57 -0.51 -3.38
CA LEU A 144 -22.53 0.67 -4.28
C LEU A 144 -23.53 1.79 -3.91
N ARG A 145 -24.42 1.56 -2.93
CA ARG A 145 -25.60 2.42 -2.65
C ARG A 145 -25.26 3.80 -2.09
N GLU A 146 -24.07 4.01 -1.52
CA GLU A 146 -23.67 5.31 -0.96
C GLU A 146 -22.68 6.09 -1.82
N LEU A 147 -22.13 5.49 -2.89
CA LEU A 147 -21.29 6.23 -3.84
C LEU A 147 -22.06 7.31 -4.62
N THR A 148 -23.39 7.31 -4.52
CA THR A 148 -24.31 8.33 -5.06
C THR A 148 -24.73 9.38 -4.03
N GLY A 149 -24.21 9.36 -2.79
CA GLY A 149 -24.68 10.15 -1.65
C GLY A 149 -24.24 11.62 -1.58
N GLY A 150 -23.75 12.19 -2.68
CA GLY A 150 -23.27 13.57 -2.75
C GLY A 150 -24.27 14.58 -3.32
N GLN A 151 -25.58 14.43 -3.07
CA GLN A 151 -26.55 15.51 -3.25
C GLN A 151 -27.66 15.43 -2.19
N ARG A 152 -27.62 16.35 -1.22
CA ARG A 152 -28.80 17.01 -0.66
C ARG A 152 -28.47 18.48 -0.45
#